data_AF-A0A820CD62-F1
#
_entry.id   AF-A0A820CD62-F1
#
_cell.length_a   1.000
_cell.length_b   1.000
_cell.length_c   1.000
_cell.angle_alpha   90.00
_cell.angle_beta   90.00
_cell.angle_gamma   90.00
#
_symmetry.space_group_name_H-M   'P 1'
#
loop_
_entity.id
_entity.type
_entity.pdbx_description
1 polymer ?
#
loop_
_entity_poly.entity_id
_entity_poly.type
_entity_poly.pdbx_seq_one_letter_code
_entity_poly.pdbx_strand_id
1 'polypeptide(L)'
;MMNNIYLQFRPKPSVKLPPSLIPSTIDHLPQSVLKKSPINQVDHYQKPIKNGNSHHHHHTTVSLNNTIIEKSNWSLGLRNSKGKYLTSETFGCKINATGTSLKRKQIWIIIYNYQNDCVYLQSPLNHYLSTDKYGHLKCDSNEINDDCHFQLEYNRNGQWAFKSLTYGMYFGGDNDQLHCFSKTPEWWSPHLAVHPQINLKHVLRKSYAKLDDDEIHVDEVIPWGSDAILAVEYLNDHYCIRSSNGFYIHKDGKLTTKQTDETLFTIELYKGYLTFKDCDQCYLTAIGPLGILMTRNKIAGKDEQFLLEESKLQICLVAPNGKLVSTKQGIDLSANQYERDHSSIFQLEYDDENFHGYHIRTYDNKYWKIEGLTVQATADKRSVETSFQIESSGHGHITFQASNGKFIVPHATGHMRVVNDQISSNDAYFLIKFINRPFCVFKCDFGHIGYRNKQSRILECNKSLFTLFTLEEPDDRTHSEGIVYLKGSDGLYWEILNDLSISVNGCEPSKFALELCSTHSRVVIKAPNGMYLRAEQNGSIQATCHSSRQATQWEF
;
A
#
# COMPACT_ATOMS: atom_id res chain seq x y z
N MET A 1 -54.44 -19.16 -1.26
CA MET A 1 -54.61 -17.79 -0.73
C MET A 1 -53.22 -17.18 -0.71
N MET A 2 -52.80 -16.42 -1.73
CA MET A 2 -52.99 -14.95 -1.84
C MET A 2 -52.48 -14.24 -0.57
N ASN A 3 -51.37 -13.48 -0.58
CA ASN A 3 -51.14 -12.30 -1.43
C ASN A 3 -49.65 -12.05 -1.76
N ASN A 4 -49.38 -11.76 -3.04
CA ASN A 4 -48.17 -11.04 -3.47
C ASN A 4 -48.47 -9.54 -3.48
N ILE A 5 -47.56 -8.69 -2.99
CA ILE A 5 -47.62 -7.23 -3.18
C ILE A 5 -46.43 -6.81 -4.04
N TYR A 6 -46.71 -6.53 -5.32
CA TYR A 6 -45.76 -5.88 -6.23
C TYR A 6 -45.83 -4.37 -6.04
N LEU A 7 -44.71 -3.73 -5.68
CA LEU A 7 -44.58 -2.27 -5.73
C LEU A 7 -44.09 -1.85 -7.13
N GLN A 8 -44.99 -1.23 -7.90
CA GLN A 8 -44.64 -0.62 -9.19
C GLN A 8 -43.90 0.70 -8.99
N PHE A 9 -42.65 0.78 -9.45
CA PHE A 9 -41.96 2.06 -9.61
C PHE A 9 -42.51 2.82 -10.82
N ARG A 10 -42.99 4.05 -10.61
CA ARG A 10 -43.34 4.99 -11.70
C ARG A 10 -42.09 5.76 -12.15
N PRO A 11 -41.84 5.91 -13.46
CA PRO A 11 -40.77 6.78 -13.94
C PRO A 11 -41.11 8.26 -13.72
N LYS A 12 -40.10 9.06 -13.34
CA LYS A 12 -40.21 10.53 -13.22
C LYS A 12 -40.27 11.18 -14.61
N PRO A 13 -41.00 12.30 -14.80
CA PRO A 13 -41.06 13.00 -16.08
C PRO A 13 -39.75 13.76 -16.39
N SER A 14 -39.42 13.84 -17.67
CA SER A 14 -38.23 14.49 -18.20
C SER A 14 -38.36 16.02 -18.22
N VAL A 15 -37.38 16.71 -17.62
CA VAL A 15 -37.27 18.17 -17.68
C VAL A 15 -36.50 18.57 -18.94
N LYS A 16 -37.12 19.41 -19.78
CA LYS A 16 -36.48 19.98 -20.98
C LYS A 16 -35.62 21.18 -20.60
N LEU A 17 -34.35 21.18 -21.01
CA LEU A 17 -33.48 22.36 -20.98
C LEU A 17 -33.73 23.24 -22.22
N PRO A 18 -33.80 24.58 -22.10
CA PRO A 18 -33.83 25.51 -23.24
C PRO A 18 -32.42 25.73 -23.83
N PRO A 19 -32.31 26.18 -25.10
CA PRO A 19 -31.05 26.24 -25.84
C PRO A 19 -30.16 27.45 -25.51
N SER A 20 -28.90 27.33 -25.93
CA SER A 20 -27.81 28.28 -25.76
C SER A 20 -28.03 29.65 -26.42
N LEU A 21 -27.52 30.70 -25.76
CA LEU A 21 -27.31 32.03 -26.36
C LEU A 21 -25.81 32.36 -26.38
N ILE A 22 -25.30 32.61 -27.58
CA ILE A 22 -23.97 33.17 -27.82
C ILE A 22 -24.09 34.70 -27.85
N PRO A 23 -23.11 35.43 -27.30
CA PRO A 23 -22.69 36.67 -27.95
C PRO A 23 -21.19 36.65 -28.29
N SER A 24 -20.89 36.89 -29.56
CA SER A 24 -19.58 37.24 -30.07
C SER A 24 -19.26 38.71 -29.80
N THR A 25 -18.07 39.03 -29.28
CA THR A 25 -17.26 40.12 -29.86
C THR A 25 -15.77 39.93 -29.56
N ILE A 26 -14.95 40.45 -30.47
CA ILE A 26 -13.49 40.46 -30.47
C ILE A 26 -13.03 41.84 -29.94
N ASP A 27 -11.92 41.95 -29.20
CA ASP A 27 -10.85 42.92 -29.56
C ASP A 27 -9.57 42.91 -28.69
N HIS A 28 -8.47 43.15 -29.42
CA HIS A 28 -7.18 43.77 -29.05
C HIS A 28 -6.27 43.24 -27.91
N LEU A 29 -5.25 42.50 -28.38
CA LEU A 29 -3.83 42.45 -27.96
C LEU A 29 -3.20 43.85 -27.62
N PRO A 30 -2.13 43.92 -26.78
CA PRO A 30 -0.76 43.76 -27.32
C PRO A 30 0.27 43.01 -26.45
N GLN A 31 1.30 42.48 -27.12
CA GLN A 31 2.50 41.84 -26.56
C GLN A 31 3.56 42.85 -26.09
N SER A 32 4.26 42.57 -24.98
CA SER A 32 5.58 43.13 -24.60
C SER A 32 6.14 42.35 -23.37
N VAL A 33 7.43 42.17 -23.05
CA VAL A 33 8.73 42.41 -23.73
C VAL A 33 9.65 41.20 -23.43
N LEU A 34 10.44 40.71 -24.40
CA LEU A 34 11.56 39.79 -24.15
C LEU A 34 12.80 40.55 -23.64
N LYS A 35 13.39 40.15 -22.50
CA LYS A 35 14.77 40.51 -22.14
C LYS A 35 15.57 39.30 -21.66
N LYS A 36 16.67 39.04 -22.36
CA LYS A 36 17.71 38.07 -21.97
C LYS A 36 18.77 38.73 -21.07
N SER A 37 19.47 37.85 -20.35
CA SER A 37 20.93 37.85 -20.08
C SER A 37 21.39 38.48 -18.74
N PRO A 38 22.61 38.17 -18.26
CA PRO A 38 23.22 36.82 -18.12
C PRO A 38 24.01 36.64 -16.78
N ILE A 39 24.75 35.51 -16.67
CA ILE A 39 26.00 35.27 -15.89
C ILE A 39 25.93 34.18 -14.81
N ASN A 40 26.98 33.34 -14.83
CA ASN A 40 27.26 32.24 -13.93
C ASN A 40 27.75 32.71 -12.55
N GLN A 41 27.48 31.91 -11.52
CA GLN A 41 28.52 31.64 -10.51
C GLN A 41 28.37 30.21 -9.99
N VAL A 42 29.51 29.53 -9.85
CA VAL A 42 29.63 28.15 -9.39
C VAL A 42 30.23 28.21 -8.00
N ASP A 43 29.54 27.68 -7.00
CA ASP A 43 30.11 27.48 -5.66
C ASP A 43 29.98 26.01 -5.25
N HIS A 44 31.13 25.40 -4.94
CA HIS A 44 31.22 24.04 -4.43
C HIS A 44 30.90 24.01 -2.93
N TYR A 45 29.89 23.25 -2.54
CA TYR A 45 29.76 22.75 -1.16
C TYR A 45 29.55 21.24 -1.14
N GLN A 46 30.62 20.51 -0.81
CA GLN A 46 30.52 19.11 -0.42
C GLN A 46 29.90 19.00 0.98
N LYS A 47 28.91 18.12 1.15
CA LYS A 47 28.46 17.63 2.46
C LYS A 47 28.65 16.11 2.53
N PRO A 48 29.08 15.56 3.67
CA PRO A 48 29.32 14.13 3.81
C PRO A 48 28.01 13.35 3.99
N ILE A 49 27.88 12.24 3.28
CA ILE A 49 26.76 11.31 3.43
C ILE A 49 27.04 10.39 4.63
N LYS A 50 26.11 10.33 5.58
CA LYS A 50 26.05 9.26 6.60
C LYS A 50 24.81 8.42 6.32
N ASN A 51 25.00 7.18 5.88
CA ASN A 51 23.90 6.26 5.59
C ASN A 51 23.31 5.70 6.88
N GLY A 52 21.99 5.84 7.03
CA GLY A 52 21.16 5.09 7.96
C GLY A 52 19.80 4.91 7.32
N ASN A 53 19.53 3.72 6.78
CA ASN A 53 18.31 3.47 6.01
C ASN A 53 17.39 2.48 6.72
N SER A 54 16.18 2.93 7.03
CA SER A 54 14.97 2.13 7.12
C SER A 54 14.59 1.60 5.72
N HIS A 55 13.89 0.46 5.65
CA HIS A 55 13.49 -0.16 4.37
C HIS A 55 12.13 0.38 3.92
N HIS A 56 12.14 1.35 3.00
CA HIS A 56 10.96 1.75 2.22
C HIS A 56 11.21 1.57 0.71
N HIS A 57 10.15 1.31 -0.05
CA HIS A 57 10.20 1.18 -1.51
C HIS A 57 10.40 2.56 -2.17
N HIS A 58 11.66 2.96 -2.33
CA HIS A 58 11.99 4.21 -3.03
C HIS A 58 12.09 4.04 -4.54
N HIS A 59 11.15 4.66 -5.26
CA HIS A 59 11.27 4.90 -6.70
C HIS A 59 12.48 5.81 -6.98
N THR A 60 13.57 5.25 -7.51
CA THR A 60 14.80 6.02 -7.77
C THR A 60 14.79 6.58 -9.19
N THR A 61 14.54 7.89 -9.31
CA THR A 61 14.64 8.60 -10.60
C THR A 61 16.11 8.85 -10.93
N VAL A 62 16.65 8.18 -11.95
CA VAL A 62 18.01 8.42 -12.45
C VAL A 62 17.94 8.95 -13.87
N SER A 63 18.33 10.21 -14.07
CA SER A 63 18.34 10.85 -15.39
C SER A 63 19.53 10.39 -16.24
N LEU A 64 19.27 9.52 -17.22
CA LEU A 64 20.18 9.25 -18.33
C LEU A 64 19.46 9.58 -19.64
N ASN A 65 19.96 10.60 -20.34
CA ASN A 65 19.60 10.98 -21.72
C ASN A 65 18.09 11.15 -22.01
N ASN A 66 17.49 12.22 -21.48
CA ASN A 66 16.19 12.80 -21.88
C ASN A 66 14.97 11.86 -21.98
N THR A 67 15.04 10.66 -21.40
CA THR A 67 13.92 9.75 -21.27
C THR A 67 13.73 9.44 -19.80
N ILE A 68 12.68 9.99 -19.18
CA ILE A 68 12.33 9.65 -17.79
C ILE A 68 11.73 8.24 -17.82
N ILE A 69 12.58 7.24 -17.59
CA ILE A 69 12.16 5.86 -17.39
C ILE A 69 12.04 5.67 -15.87
N GLU A 70 10.80 5.59 -15.39
CA GLU A 70 10.53 5.13 -14.02
C GLU A 70 11.08 3.70 -13.88
N LYS A 71 12.04 3.51 -12.97
CA LYS A 71 12.62 2.19 -12.70
C LYS A 71 11.70 1.43 -11.74
N SER A 72 10.98 0.46 -12.28
CA SER A 72 10.25 -0.56 -11.53
C SER A 72 11.22 -1.68 -11.12
N ASN A 73 11.70 -1.61 -9.88
CA ASN A 73 12.45 -2.68 -9.22
C ASN A 73 11.47 -3.48 -8.34
N TRP A 74 11.57 -4.81 -8.34
CA TRP A 74 10.62 -5.67 -7.61
C TRP A 74 11.29 -6.44 -6.48
N SER A 75 10.87 -6.17 -5.24
CA SER A 75 11.23 -6.98 -4.09
C SER A 75 10.39 -8.26 -4.06
N LEU A 76 11.04 -9.42 -4.08
CA LEU A 76 10.38 -10.73 -4.08
C LEU A 76 11.25 -11.84 -3.47
N GLY A 77 10.60 -12.91 -3.04
CA GLY A 77 11.24 -14.19 -2.78
C GLY A 77 11.20 -15.08 -4.02
N LEU A 78 12.28 -15.83 -4.27
CA LEU A 78 12.34 -16.85 -5.30
C LEU A 78 12.26 -18.23 -4.66
N ARG A 79 11.20 -18.99 -4.94
CA ARG A 79 10.93 -20.29 -4.33
C ARG A 79 11.20 -21.43 -5.32
N ASN A 80 12.12 -22.33 -4.99
CA ASN A 80 12.47 -23.45 -5.88
C ASN A 80 11.40 -24.57 -5.87
N SER A 81 11.64 -25.60 -6.69
CA SER A 81 10.78 -26.81 -6.81
C SER A 81 10.58 -27.61 -5.51
N LYS A 82 11.39 -27.37 -4.47
CA LYS A 82 11.24 -27.97 -3.13
C LYS A 82 10.44 -27.09 -2.16
N GLY A 83 9.87 -25.98 -2.63
CA GLY A 83 9.16 -25.01 -1.80
C GLY A 83 10.09 -24.16 -0.93
N LYS A 84 11.40 -24.09 -1.23
CA LYS A 84 12.39 -23.36 -0.44
C LYS A 84 12.79 -22.06 -1.11
N TYR A 85 12.96 -21.01 -0.32
CA TYR A 85 13.35 -19.68 -0.79
C TYR A 85 14.87 -19.55 -0.93
N LEU A 86 15.29 -18.95 -2.05
CA LEU A 86 16.62 -18.40 -2.24
C LEU A 86 16.95 -17.43 -1.10
N THR A 87 18.06 -17.69 -0.43
CA THR A 87 18.45 -17.09 0.84
C THR A 87 19.86 -16.55 0.70
N SER A 88 20.07 -15.28 1.04
CA SER A 88 21.40 -14.69 1.23
C SER A 88 21.76 -14.75 2.71
N GLU A 89 22.87 -15.40 3.04
CA GLU A 89 23.36 -15.47 4.41
C GLU A 89 24.07 -14.18 4.83
N THR A 90 23.81 -13.74 6.06
CA THR A 90 24.38 -12.50 6.63
C THR A 90 25.91 -12.53 6.76
N PHE A 91 26.51 -13.72 6.76
CA PHE A 91 27.95 -13.92 6.93
C PHE A 91 28.54 -14.73 5.79
N GLY A 92 29.69 -14.29 5.28
CA GLY A 92 30.44 -14.99 4.24
C GLY A 92 29.83 -14.94 2.83
N CYS A 93 28.85 -14.07 2.59
CA CYS A 93 28.20 -13.85 1.28
C CYS A 93 27.65 -15.12 0.61
N LYS A 94 27.36 -16.15 1.40
CA LYS A 94 26.84 -17.43 0.91
C LYS A 94 25.39 -17.31 0.49
N ILE A 95 25.02 -18.07 -0.53
CA ILE A 95 23.65 -18.23 -0.98
C ILE A 95 23.22 -19.70 -0.87
N ASN A 96 21.96 -19.94 -0.54
CA ASN A 96 21.37 -21.27 -0.46
C ASN A 96 19.86 -21.20 -0.75
N ALA A 97 19.21 -22.35 -0.95
CA ALA A 97 17.75 -22.48 -1.03
C ALA A 97 17.24 -23.40 0.09
N THR A 98 17.41 -22.96 1.35
CA THR A 98 16.93 -23.67 2.55
C THR A 98 15.73 -22.99 3.24
N GLY A 99 15.50 -21.70 2.97
CA GLY A 99 14.50 -20.89 3.66
C GLY A 99 13.07 -21.43 3.49
N THR A 100 12.33 -21.60 4.59
CA THR A 100 10.93 -22.09 4.59
C THR A 100 9.89 -20.98 4.53
N SER A 101 10.30 -19.73 4.71
CA SER A 101 9.44 -18.56 4.83
C SER A 101 10.10 -17.36 4.17
N LEU A 102 9.29 -16.49 3.55
CA LEU A 102 9.76 -15.21 3.03
C LEU A 102 10.02 -14.27 4.21
N LYS A 103 11.29 -14.06 4.56
CA LYS A 103 11.78 -13.13 5.59
C LYS A 103 12.93 -12.30 5.00
N ARG A 104 13.52 -11.38 5.79
CA ARG A 104 14.55 -10.44 5.33
C ARG A 104 15.68 -11.07 4.50
N LYS A 105 16.18 -12.27 4.83
CA LYS A 105 17.25 -12.96 4.08
C LYS A 105 16.81 -13.51 2.71
N GLN A 106 15.50 -13.62 2.49
CA GLN A 106 14.86 -14.20 1.32
C GLN A 106 14.30 -13.16 0.35
N ILE A 107 14.38 -11.86 0.67
CA ILE A 107 13.86 -10.77 -0.16
C ILE A 107 14.97 -10.29 -1.11
N TRP A 108 14.86 -10.66 -2.37
CA TRP A 108 15.74 -10.21 -3.46
C TRP A 108 15.08 -9.07 -4.21
N ILE A 109 15.87 -8.13 -4.71
CA ILE A 109 15.39 -7.04 -5.57
C ILE A 109 15.77 -7.40 -7.00
N ILE A 110 14.75 -7.59 -7.84
CA ILE A 110 14.92 -7.78 -9.29
C ILE A 110 14.96 -6.40 -9.94
N ILE A 111 16.08 -6.07 -10.56
CA ILE A 111 16.35 -4.78 -11.19
C ILE A 111 16.46 -4.99 -12.69
N TYR A 112 15.56 -4.38 -13.47
CA TYR A 112 15.55 -4.53 -14.92
C TYR A 112 16.46 -3.51 -15.62
N ASN A 113 17.29 -3.98 -16.55
CA ASN A 113 18.16 -3.17 -17.40
C ASN A 113 17.58 -3.05 -18.82
N TYR A 114 17.10 -1.85 -19.13
CA TYR A 114 16.55 -1.47 -20.43
C TYR A 114 17.57 -1.48 -21.59
N GLN A 115 18.88 -1.41 -21.31
CA GLN A 115 19.92 -1.40 -22.35
C GLN A 115 20.18 -2.78 -22.94
N ASN A 116 20.17 -3.81 -22.08
CA ASN A 116 20.56 -5.18 -22.43
C ASN A 116 19.37 -6.18 -22.40
N ASP A 117 18.14 -5.70 -22.16
CA ASP A 117 16.92 -6.50 -22.00
C ASP A 117 17.10 -7.67 -21.01
N CYS A 118 17.62 -7.34 -19.83
CA CYS A 118 18.04 -8.31 -18.82
C CYS A 118 17.69 -7.83 -17.40
N VAL A 119 17.91 -8.70 -16.41
CA VAL A 119 17.73 -8.40 -14.99
C VAL A 119 19.00 -8.68 -14.19
N TYR A 120 19.13 -7.94 -13.09
CA TYR A 120 20.04 -8.21 -11.99
C TYR A 120 19.25 -8.69 -10.77
N LEU A 121 19.83 -9.62 -10.01
CA LEU A 121 19.28 -10.05 -8.73
C LEU A 121 20.14 -9.46 -7.61
N GLN A 122 19.63 -8.46 -6.91
CA GLN A 122 20.30 -7.87 -5.75
C GLN A 122 19.82 -8.51 -4.46
N SER A 123 20.75 -8.87 -3.58
CA SER A 123 20.50 -9.50 -2.29
C SER A 123 20.10 -8.48 -1.21
N PRO A 124 19.56 -8.93 -0.05
CA PRO A 124 19.33 -8.09 1.12
C PRO A 124 20.57 -7.35 1.68
N LEU A 125 21.77 -7.70 1.21
CA LEU A 125 23.05 -7.09 1.59
C LEU A 125 23.56 -6.10 0.53
N ASN A 126 22.73 -5.75 -0.47
CA ASN A 126 23.06 -4.91 -1.62
C ASN A 126 24.13 -5.48 -2.57
N HIS A 127 24.44 -6.77 -2.48
CA HIS A 127 25.32 -7.46 -3.43
C HIS A 127 24.53 -8.06 -4.59
N TYR A 128 25.13 -8.17 -5.76
CA TYR A 128 24.52 -8.78 -6.95
C TYR A 128 24.87 -10.26 -7.08
N LEU A 129 23.89 -11.07 -7.49
CA LEU A 129 24.14 -12.45 -7.92
C LEU A 129 24.93 -12.43 -9.22
N SER A 130 26.01 -13.20 -9.28
CA SER A 130 26.81 -13.41 -10.49
C SER A 130 27.17 -14.88 -10.66
N THR A 131 27.52 -15.28 -11.89
CA THR A 131 28.03 -16.63 -12.20
C THR A 131 29.34 -16.58 -12.98
N ASP A 132 30.28 -17.48 -12.69
CA ASP A 132 31.44 -17.68 -13.56
C ASP A 132 31.14 -18.62 -14.75
N LYS A 133 32.12 -18.74 -15.65
CA LYS A 133 32.10 -19.65 -16.82
C LYS A 133 32.02 -21.15 -16.51
N TYR A 134 32.14 -21.55 -15.24
CA TYR A 134 32.00 -22.92 -14.77
C TYR A 134 30.64 -23.14 -14.09
N GLY A 135 29.80 -22.09 -13.98
CA GLY A 135 28.50 -22.13 -13.34
C GLY A 135 28.54 -21.99 -11.82
N HIS A 136 29.66 -21.55 -11.23
CA HIS A 136 29.71 -21.21 -9.81
C HIS A 136 29.10 -19.84 -9.56
N LEU A 137 28.19 -19.78 -8.59
CA LEU A 137 27.53 -18.54 -8.20
C LEU A 137 28.30 -17.80 -7.12
N LYS A 138 28.22 -16.46 -7.15
CA LYS A 138 28.69 -15.56 -6.09
C LYS A 138 27.65 -14.48 -5.79
N CYS A 139 27.75 -13.88 -4.61
CA CYS A 139 26.92 -12.75 -4.19
C CYS A 139 27.67 -11.86 -3.19
N ASP A 140 28.90 -11.50 -3.55
CA ASP A 140 29.91 -10.83 -2.71
C ASP A 140 30.33 -9.44 -3.21
N SER A 141 29.82 -8.99 -4.36
CA SER A 141 30.11 -7.68 -4.96
C SER A 141 28.87 -6.80 -5.05
N ASN A 142 29.02 -5.50 -4.77
CA ASN A 142 28.04 -4.45 -5.04
C ASN A 142 28.24 -3.77 -6.42
N GLU A 143 29.19 -4.24 -7.23
CA GLU A 143 29.40 -3.80 -8.60
C GLU A 143 28.70 -4.75 -9.60
N ILE A 144 28.18 -4.17 -10.68
CA ILE A 144 27.55 -4.91 -11.78
C ILE A 144 28.58 -5.14 -12.89
N ASN A 145 28.69 -6.38 -13.36
CA ASN A 145 29.53 -6.77 -14.49
C ASN A 145 28.77 -7.76 -15.40
N ASP A 146 29.44 -8.29 -16.43
CA ASP A 146 28.81 -9.21 -17.39
C ASP A 146 28.36 -10.55 -16.79
N ASP A 147 28.99 -10.99 -15.69
CA ASP A 147 28.61 -12.20 -14.95
C ASP A 147 27.30 -12.03 -14.16
N CYS A 148 26.83 -10.79 -13.96
CA CYS A 148 25.55 -10.46 -13.31
C CYS A 148 24.34 -10.43 -14.27
N HIS A 149 24.54 -10.54 -15.59
CA HIS A 149 23.46 -10.40 -16.58
C HIS A 149 22.60 -11.67 -16.70
N PHE A 150 21.34 -11.63 -16.26
CA PHE A 150 20.38 -12.71 -16.44
C PHE A 150 19.21 -12.31 -17.35
N GLN A 151 18.83 -13.17 -18.29
CA GLN A 151 17.57 -13.11 -19.02
C GLN A 151 16.49 -13.86 -18.23
N LEU A 152 15.27 -13.30 -18.18
CA LEU A 152 14.09 -13.97 -17.66
C LEU A 152 13.39 -14.77 -18.75
N GLU A 153 13.03 -16.01 -18.45
CA GLU A 153 12.13 -16.85 -19.24
C GLU A 153 10.97 -17.33 -18.35
N TYR A 154 9.76 -17.47 -18.90
CA TYR A 154 8.53 -17.81 -18.17
C TYR A 154 7.93 -19.12 -18.65
N ASN A 155 7.44 -19.96 -17.72
CA ASN A 155 6.61 -21.12 -18.07
C ASN A 155 5.10 -20.84 -17.92
N ARG A 156 4.26 -21.75 -18.42
CA ARG A 156 2.79 -21.62 -18.36
C ARG A 156 2.21 -21.55 -16.93
N ASN A 157 2.98 -21.98 -15.93
CA ASN A 157 2.61 -22.00 -14.52
C ASN A 157 3.09 -20.74 -13.77
N GLY A 158 3.55 -19.70 -14.49
CA GLY A 158 4.01 -18.45 -13.89
C GLY A 158 5.39 -18.50 -13.23
N GLN A 159 6.13 -19.60 -13.40
CA GLN A 159 7.46 -19.73 -12.81
C GLN A 159 8.51 -19.15 -13.74
N TRP A 160 9.56 -18.60 -13.13
CA TRP A 160 10.62 -17.86 -13.79
C TRP A 160 11.89 -18.71 -13.84
N ALA A 161 12.58 -18.69 -14.98
CA ALA A 161 13.95 -19.19 -15.10
C ALA A 161 14.89 -18.02 -15.38
N PHE A 162 16.07 -18.07 -14.77
CA PHE A 162 17.11 -17.04 -14.92
C PHE A 162 18.26 -17.63 -15.72
N LYS A 163 18.52 -17.11 -16.91
CA LYS A 163 19.54 -17.59 -17.82
C LYS A 163 20.68 -16.59 -17.90
N SER A 164 21.92 -17.00 -17.61
CA SER A 164 23.07 -16.12 -17.82
C SER A 164 23.15 -15.71 -19.30
N LEU A 165 23.15 -14.42 -19.59
CA LEU A 165 23.35 -13.93 -20.96
C LEU A 165 24.76 -14.25 -21.48
N THR A 166 25.76 -14.19 -20.59
CA THR A 166 27.18 -14.39 -20.91
C THR A 166 27.52 -15.86 -21.20
N TYR A 167 26.89 -16.80 -20.49
CA TYR A 167 27.22 -18.23 -20.60
C TYR A 167 26.09 -19.12 -21.17
N GLY A 168 24.86 -18.59 -21.29
CA GLY A 168 23.71 -19.30 -21.86
C GLY A 168 23.09 -20.40 -20.97
N MET A 169 23.55 -20.53 -19.73
CA MET A 169 23.15 -21.56 -18.77
C MET A 169 22.12 -21.02 -17.77
N TYR A 170 21.30 -21.90 -17.18
CA TYR A 170 20.24 -21.51 -16.24
C TYR A 170 20.68 -21.65 -14.77
N PHE A 171 20.27 -20.68 -13.95
CA PHE A 171 20.43 -20.64 -12.51
C PHE A 171 19.36 -21.48 -11.79
N GLY A 172 19.79 -22.43 -10.96
CA GLY A 172 18.93 -23.35 -10.26
C GLY A 172 19.59 -24.04 -9.05
N GLY A 173 19.08 -25.22 -8.69
CA GLY A 173 19.54 -26.02 -7.55
C GLY A 173 18.66 -25.97 -6.28
N ASP A 174 19.07 -26.73 -5.27
CA ASP A 174 18.45 -26.79 -3.95
C ASP A 174 19.48 -26.81 -2.81
N ASN A 175 19.01 -26.54 -1.58
CA ASN A 175 19.86 -26.48 -0.38
C ASN A 175 21.11 -25.61 -0.61
N ASP A 176 22.31 -26.09 -0.30
CA ASP A 176 23.57 -25.37 -0.55
C ASP A 176 24.16 -25.65 -1.95
N GLN A 177 23.46 -26.38 -2.83
CA GLN A 177 23.92 -26.81 -4.17
C GLN A 177 23.36 -25.92 -5.28
N LEU A 178 23.38 -24.60 -5.06
CA LEU A 178 23.00 -23.63 -6.07
C LEU A 178 24.06 -23.50 -7.16
N HIS A 179 23.63 -23.36 -8.41
CA HIS A 179 24.52 -23.39 -9.57
C HIS A 179 23.92 -22.68 -10.79
N CYS A 180 24.76 -22.37 -11.79
CA CYS A 180 24.35 -21.86 -13.09
C CYS A 180 25.05 -22.62 -14.24
N PHE A 181 24.92 -23.95 -14.24
CA PHE A 181 25.42 -24.84 -15.31
C PHE A 181 24.30 -25.64 -16.01
N SER A 182 23.03 -25.41 -15.66
CA SER A 182 21.93 -26.19 -16.22
C SER A 182 21.68 -25.80 -17.68
N LYS A 183 21.49 -26.78 -18.58
CA LYS A 183 21.22 -26.55 -20.02
C LYS A 183 19.74 -26.35 -20.33
N THR A 184 18.88 -26.64 -19.36
CA THR A 184 17.43 -26.53 -19.44
C THR A 184 16.93 -25.58 -18.36
N PRO A 185 15.84 -24.84 -18.58
CA PRO A 185 15.28 -23.95 -17.56
C PRO A 185 15.02 -24.64 -16.22
N GLU A 186 15.51 -24.04 -15.14
CA GLU A 186 15.14 -24.39 -13.77
C GLU A 186 14.23 -23.31 -13.19
N TRP A 187 13.11 -23.76 -12.63
CA TRP A 187 11.94 -22.92 -12.37
C TRP A 187 11.86 -22.46 -10.91
N TRP A 188 11.77 -21.15 -10.74
CA TRP A 188 11.55 -20.47 -9.47
C TRP A 188 10.16 -19.82 -9.47
N SER A 189 9.35 -20.10 -8.46
CA SER A 189 8.07 -19.43 -8.27
C SER A 189 8.31 -18.07 -7.56
N PRO A 190 7.91 -16.92 -8.15
CA PRO A 190 8.08 -15.60 -7.55
C PRO A 190 7.01 -15.33 -6.48
N HIS A 191 7.44 -14.85 -5.31
CA HIS A 191 6.56 -14.42 -4.21
C HIS A 191 6.82 -12.94 -3.90
N LEU A 192 5.93 -12.03 -4.28
CA LEU A 192 6.07 -10.59 -4.06
C LEU A 192 6.27 -10.28 -2.57
N ALA A 193 7.28 -9.46 -2.26
CA ALA A 193 7.61 -9.00 -0.92
C ALA A 193 7.10 -7.58 -0.64
N VAL A 194 5.90 -7.26 -1.14
CA VAL A 194 5.19 -5.99 -0.94
C VAL A 194 4.18 -6.12 0.20
N HIS A 195 3.75 -5.00 0.80
CA HIS A 195 2.58 -5.03 1.67
C HIS A 195 1.34 -5.39 0.81
N PRO A 196 0.47 -6.33 1.23
CA PRO A 196 -0.57 -6.87 0.35
C PRO A 196 -1.72 -5.90 0.08
N GLN A 197 -1.91 -4.89 0.94
CA GLN A 197 -2.84 -3.79 0.71
C GLN A 197 -2.19 -2.72 -0.17
N ILE A 198 -2.63 -2.64 -1.42
CA ILE A 198 -2.02 -1.83 -2.47
C ILE A 198 -3.05 -0.95 -3.17
N ASN A 199 -2.55 0.06 -3.87
CA ASN A 199 -3.23 0.71 -4.97
C ASN A 199 -2.60 0.21 -6.28
N LEU A 200 -3.43 -0.26 -7.22
CA LEU A 200 -2.98 -0.80 -8.49
C LEU A 200 -3.02 0.29 -9.55
N LYS A 201 -1.87 0.66 -10.11
CA LYS A 201 -1.75 1.72 -11.11
C LYS A 201 -1.45 1.14 -12.47
N HIS A 202 -2.22 1.55 -13.47
CA HIS A 202 -2.00 1.16 -14.85
C HIS A 202 -1.08 2.17 -15.55
N VAL A 203 0.05 1.70 -16.07
CA VAL A 203 1.17 2.55 -16.51
C VAL A 203 0.79 3.44 -17.69
N LEU A 204 0.18 2.89 -18.75
CA LEU A 204 -0.18 3.68 -19.93
C LEU A 204 -1.27 4.74 -19.64
N ARG A 205 -2.31 4.35 -18.90
CA ARG A 205 -3.42 5.25 -18.51
C ARG A 205 -3.00 6.30 -17.48
N LYS A 206 -1.98 6.04 -16.68
CA LYS A 206 -1.58 6.85 -15.52
C LYS A 206 -2.73 7.04 -14.52
N SER A 207 -3.60 6.04 -14.43
CA SER A 207 -4.77 5.99 -13.57
C SER A 207 -4.72 4.74 -12.68
N TYR A 208 -5.43 4.79 -11.57
CA TYR A 208 -5.50 3.77 -10.55
C TYR A 208 -6.78 2.95 -10.70
N ALA A 209 -6.70 1.68 -10.31
CA ALA A 209 -7.84 0.80 -10.22
C ALA A 209 -8.68 1.15 -8.98
N LYS A 210 -10.01 1.25 -9.15
CA LYS A 210 -10.97 1.40 -8.07
C LYS A 210 -12.20 0.52 -8.29
N LEU A 211 -12.90 0.22 -7.20
CA LEU A 211 -14.22 -0.42 -7.22
C LEU A 211 -15.30 0.58 -7.66
N ASP A 212 -16.04 0.24 -8.71
CA ASP A 212 -17.25 0.95 -9.13
C ASP A 212 -18.40 -0.08 -9.26
N ASP A 213 -19.37 0.00 -8.35
CA ASP A 213 -20.42 -1.00 -8.10
C ASP A 213 -19.91 -2.47 -8.07
N ASP A 214 -20.04 -3.21 -9.19
CA ASP A 214 -19.69 -4.62 -9.35
C ASP A 214 -18.48 -4.86 -10.29
N GLU A 215 -17.79 -3.80 -10.70
CA GLU A 215 -16.63 -3.81 -11.62
C GLU A 215 -15.40 -3.09 -11.02
N ILE A 216 -14.24 -3.27 -11.67
CA ILE A 216 -13.03 -2.50 -11.37
C ILE A 216 -12.70 -1.59 -12.56
N HIS A 217 -12.80 -0.28 -12.35
CA HIS A 217 -12.46 0.74 -13.35
C HIS A 217 -11.06 1.27 -13.13
N VAL A 218 -10.44 1.80 -14.19
CA VAL A 218 -9.05 2.29 -14.20
C VAL A 218 -9.02 3.65 -14.90
N ASP A 219 -9.65 4.62 -14.25
CA ASP A 219 -9.85 6.00 -14.70
C ASP A 219 -9.53 7.04 -13.61
N GLU A 220 -9.40 6.63 -12.35
CA GLU A 220 -9.12 7.51 -11.21
C GLU A 220 -7.66 8.00 -11.23
N VAL A 221 -7.44 9.32 -11.14
CA VAL A 221 -6.09 9.90 -11.26
C VAL A 221 -5.25 9.73 -9.98
N ILE A 222 -5.90 9.60 -8.83
CA ILE A 222 -5.27 9.37 -7.52
C ILE A 222 -6.03 8.29 -6.74
N PRO A 223 -5.36 7.39 -6.00
CA PRO A 223 -6.06 6.34 -5.30
C PRO A 223 -6.65 6.91 -3.99
N TRP A 224 -7.91 7.35 -4.02
CA TRP A 224 -8.59 8.00 -2.90
C TRP A 224 -9.86 7.25 -2.51
N GLY A 225 -10.13 7.15 -1.21
CA GLY A 225 -11.30 6.45 -0.70
C GLY A 225 -11.08 4.96 -0.42
N SER A 226 -12.16 4.31 0.03
CA SER A 226 -12.19 2.87 0.33
C SER A 226 -12.33 2.00 -0.92
N ASP A 227 -12.71 2.56 -2.04
CA ASP A 227 -12.86 1.96 -3.37
C ASP A 227 -11.52 1.72 -4.07
N ALA A 228 -10.52 2.58 -3.83
CA ALA A 228 -9.20 2.50 -4.48
C ALA A 228 -8.19 1.52 -3.84
N ILE A 229 -8.55 0.83 -2.74
CA ILE A 229 -7.69 -0.16 -2.08
C ILE A 229 -8.03 -1.58 -2.55
N LEU A 230 -6.99 -2.32 -2.95
CA LEU A 230 -7.05 -3.74 -3.31
C LEU A 230 -6.14 -4.58 -2.41
N ALA A 231 -6.46 -5.86 -2.25
CA ALA A 231 -5.56 -6.86 -1.67
C ALA A 231 -5.00 -7.76 -2.77
N VAL A 232 -3.70 -8.05 -2.72
CA VAL A 232 -3.06 -9.04 -3.60
C VAL A 232 -2.71 -10.29 -2.78
N GLU A 233 -3.55 -11.32 -2.89
CA GLU A 233 -3.46 -12.58 -2.14
C GLU A 233 -2.64 -13.64 -2.88
N TYR A 234 -1.49 -14.05 -2.32
CA TYR A 234 -0.68 -15.15 -2.87
C TYR A 234 -1.20 -16.52 -2.42
N LEU A 235 -1.60 -17.34 -3.39
CA LEU A 235 -2.19 -18.67 -3.21
C LEU A 235 -1.58 -19.65 -4.21
N ASN A 236 -0.92 -20.70 -3.73
CA ASN A 236 -0.40 -21.81 -4.54
C ASN A 236 0.42 -21.37 -5.79
N ASP A 237 1.41 -20.49 -5.59
CA ASP A 237 2.23 -19.88 -6.67
C ASP A 237 1.49 -18.94 -7.64
N HIS A 238 0.22 -18.66 -7.38
CA HIS A 238 -0.62 -17.70 -8.10
C HIS A 238 -1.02 -16.54 -7.18
N TYR A 239 -1.66 -15.54 -7.76
CA TYR A 239 -2.17 -14.34 -7.08
C TYR A 239 -3.65 -14.15 -7.38
N CYS A 240 -4.40 -13.75 -6.37
CA CYS A 240 -5.78 -13.28 -6.48
C CYS A 240 -5.79 -11.78 -6.22
N ILE A 241 -6.52 -10.99 -7.00
CA ILE A 241 -6.73 -9.57 -6.71
C ILE A 241 -8.12 -9.42 -6.10
N ARG A 242 -8.21 -8.80 -4.93
CA ARG A 242 -9.44 -8.66 -4.15
C ARG A 242 -9.79 -7.19 -3.92
N SER A 243 -11.04 -6.83 -4.16
CA SER A 243 -11.61 -5.50 -3.99
C SER A 243 -12.04 -5.21 -2.55
N SER A 244 -12.33 -3.94 -2.27
CA SER A 244 -12.73 -3.44 -0.95
C SER A 244 -14.05 -4.00 -0.41
N ASN A 245 -15.01 -4.32 -1.29
CA ASN A 245 -16.22 -5.07 -0.95
C ASN A 245 -15.97 -6.58 -0.67
N GLY A 246 -14.72 -7.04 -0.83
CA GLY A 246 -14.27 -8.37 -0.48
C GLY A 246 -14.38 -9.42 -1.59
N PHE A 247 -14.72 -9.03 -2.82
CA PHE A 247 -14.80 -9.92 -3.98
C PHE A 247 -13.46 -10.02 -4.73
N TYR A 248 -13.30 -11.07 -5.53
CA TYR A 248 -12.12 -11.33 -6.36
C TYR A 248 -12.40 -10.95 -7.82
N ILE A 249 -11.39 -10.34 -8.45
CA ILE A 249 -11.41 -10.01 -9.88
C ILE A 249 -11.35 -11.30 -10.69
N HIS A 250 -12.37 -11.52 -11.51
CA HIS A 250 -12.44 -12.62 -12.46
C HIS A 250 -11.87 -12.19 -13.81
N LYS A 251 -11.30 -13.13 -14.58
CA LYS A 251 -10.64 -12.83 -15.86
C LYS A 251 -11.54 -12.12 -16.88
N ASP A 252 -12.86 -12.30 -16.80
CA ASP A 252 -13.83 -11.64 -17.69
C ASP A 252 -14.24 -10.22 -17.26
N GLY A 253 -13.68 -9.69 -16.16
CA GLY A 253 -13.94 -8.34 -15.64
C GLY A 253 -14.96 -8.27 -14.51
N LYS A 254 -15.70 -9.35 -14.22
CA LYS A 254 -16.66 -9.38 -13.12
C LYS A 254 -15.97 -9.56 -11.76
N LEU A 255 -16.67 -9.17 -10.71
CA LEU A 255 -16.32 -9.52 -9.33
C LEU A 255 -17.04 -10.79 -8.85
N THR A 256 -16.35 -11.62 -8.06
CA THR A 256 -16.89 -12.89 -7.55
C THR A 256 -16.52 -13.16 -6.08
N THR A 257 -17.36 -13.89 -5.34
CA THR A 257 -17.11 -14.23 -3.92
C THR A 257 -16.12 -15.37 -3.72
N LYS A 258 -15.72 -16.09 -4.77
CA LYS A 258 -14.97 -17.36 -4.68
C LYS A 258 -13.67 -17.29 -5.45
N GLN A 259 -12.59 -17.72 -4.80
CA GLN A 259 -11.34 -18.06 -5.47
C GLN A 259 -11.59 -19.30 -6.36
N THR A 260 -11.40 -19.12 -7.67
CA THR A 260 -11.44 -20.14 -8.72
C THR A 260 -10.25 -19.96 -9.66
N ASP A 261 -9.95 -20.94 -10.51
CA ASP A 261 -8.86 -20.86 -11.51
C ASP A 261 -8.99 -19.65 -12.46
N GLU A 262 -10.19 -19.08 -12.60
CA GLU A 262 -10.49 -17.90 -13.43
C GLU A 262 -10.33 -16.57 -12.66
N THR A 263 -9.98 -16.63 -11.37
CA THR A 263 -9.58 -15.49 -10.51
C THR A 263 -8.09 -15.55 -10.11
N LEU A 264 -7.37 -16.57 -10.58
CA LEU A 264 -5.95 -16.78 -10.31
C LEU A 264 -5.09 -16.26 -11.45
N PHE A 265 -4.12 -15.44 -11.08
CA PHE A 265 -3.16 -14.82 -11.98
C PHE A 265 -1.74 -15.23 -11.64
N THR A 266 -0.98 -15.60 -12.67
CA THR A 266 0.47 -15.66 -12.62
C THR A 266 1.05 -14.25 -12.84
N ILE A 267 2.30 -14.03 -12.43
CA ILE A 267 3.00 -12.76 -12.66
C ILE A 267 4.21 -12.93 -13.56
N GLU A 268 4.42 -11.97 -14.45
CA GLU A 268 5.59 -11.86 -15.33
C GLU A 268 6.09 -10.41 -15.33
N LEU A 269 7.36 -10.18 -15.66
CA LEU A 269 7.90 -8.84 -15.88
C LEU A 269 7.98 -8.53 -17.37
N TYR A 270 7.25 -7.51 -17.82
CA TYR A 270 7.36 -6.96 -19.17
C TYR A 270 8.07 -5.60 -19.12
N LYS A 271 9.33 -5.59 -19.56
CA LYS A 271 10.23 -4.42 -19.54
C LYS A 271 10.34 -3.79 -18.15
N GLY A 272 10.49 -4.64 -17.13
CA GLY A 272 10.56 -4.26 -15.72
C GLY A 272 9.21 -4.02 -15.04
N TYR A 273 8.09 -3.87 -15.75
CA TYR A 273 6.77 -3.69 -15.13
C TYR A 273 6.06 -5.02 -14.87
N LEU A 274 5.26 -5.08 -13.81
CA LEU A 274 4.49 -6.26 -13.49
C LEU A 274 3.33 -6.42 -14.48
N THR A 275 3.09 -7.65 -14.91
CA THR A 275 1.90 -8.04 -15.65
C THR A 275 1.22 -9.21 -14.94
N PHE A 276 -0.09 -9.32 -15.06
CA PHE A 276 -0.90 -10.41 -14.50
C PHE A 276 -1.47 -11.24 -15.64
N LYS A 277 -1.45 -12.57 -15.51
CA LYS A 277 -1.80 -13.50 -16.61
C LYS A 277 -2.60 -14.70 -16.11
N ASP A 278 -3.75 -14.94 -16.73
CA ASP A 278 -4.73 -15.95 -16.32
C ASP A 278 -4.43 -17.38 -16.79
N CYS A 279 -5.34 -18.29 -16.44
CA CYS A 279 -5.35 -19.69 -16.87
C CYS A 279 -5.42 -19.90 -18.39
N ASP A 280 -6.01 -18.98 -19.16
CA ASP A 280 -6.07 -19.01 -20.63
C ASP A 280 -4.82 -18.39 -21.30
N GLN A 281 -3.83 -18.00 -20.48
CA GLN A 281 -2.58 -17.33 -20.88
C GLN A 281 -2.84 -15.94 -21.49
N CYS A 282 -3.92 -15.28 -21.08
CA CYS A 282 -4.25 -13.91 -21.43
C CYS A 282 -3.84 -12.96 -20.29
N TYR A 283 -3.26 -11.82 -20.65
CA TYR A 283 -2.83 -10.80 -19.71
C TYR A 283 -3.99 -9.86 -19.35
N LEU A 284 -4.00 -9.42 -18.10
CA LEU A 284 -4.88 -8.41 -17.53
C LEU A 284 -4.59 -7.03 -18.14
N THR A 285 -5.64 -6.28 -18.47
CA THR A 285 -5.57 -4.96 -19.11
C THR A 285 -6.82 -4.14 -18.77
N ALA A 286 -6.81 -2.83 -19.04
CA ALA A 286 -7.93 -1.92 -18.78
C ALA A 286 -8.67 -1.53 -20.07
N ILE A 287 -9.90 -2.00 -20.25
CA ILE A 287 -10.65 -1.96 -21.52
C ILE A 287 -11.71 -0.84 -21.55
N GLY A 288 -11.87 -0.21 -22.72
CA GLY A 288 -12.91 0.80 -22.96
C GLY A 288 -12.62 2.14 -22.28
N PRO A 289 -13.56 3.10 -22.29
CA PRO A 289 -13.34 4.43 -21.71
C PRO A 289 -12.97 4.37 -20.23
N LEU A 290 -13.80 3.70 -19.41
CA LEU A 290 -13.64 3.52 -17.97
C LEU A 290 -12.45 2.61 -17.58
N GLY A 291 -11.91 1.85 -18.53
CA GLY A 291 -10.78 0.98 -18.27
C GLY A 291 -11.13 -0.23 -17.41
N ILE A 292 -12.25 -0.90 -17.71
CA ILE A 292 -12.68 -2.11 -17.00
C ILE A 292 -11.54 -3.14 -16.99
N LEU A 293 -11.14 -3.57 -15.80
CA LEU A 293 -9.97 -4.42 -15.59
C LEU A 293 -10.31 -5.89 -15.84
N MET A 294 -9.86 -6.44 -16.97
CA MET A 294 -10.11 -7.82 -17.38
C MET A 294 -8.99 -8.36 -18.28
N THR A 295 -8.93 -9.66 -18.54
CA THR A 295 -7.91 -10.23 -19.43
C THR A 295 -8.36 -10.20 -20.89
N ARG A 296 -7.38 -10.11 -21.81
CA ARG A 296 -7.67 -10.08 -23.25
C ARG A 296 -6.54 -10.58 -24.14
N ASN A 297 -5.34 -10.05 -23.93
CA ASN A 297 -4.26 -10.15 -24.90
C ASN A 297 -3.34 -11.33 -24.56
N LYS A 298 -2.89 -12.10 -25.57
CA LYS A 298 -1.97 -13.25 -25.36
C LYS A 298 -0.49 -12.89 -25.35
N ILE A 299 -0.17 -11.61 -25.54
CA ILE A 299 1.18 -11.04 -25.58
C ILE A 299 1.13 -9.75 -24.77
N ALA A 300 2.03 -9.61 -23.80
CA ALA A 300 2.15 -8.38 -23.02
C ALA A 300 2.72 -7.23 -23.89
N GLY A 301 2.06 -6.08 -23.82
CA GLY A 301 2.48 -4.81 -24.38
C GLY A 301 2.50 -3.72 -23.31
N LYS A 302 2.12 -2.49 -23.68
CA LYS A 302 2.02 -1.36 -22.73
C LYS A 302 0.68 -1.31 -21.99
N ASP A 303 -0.34 -1.99 -22.51
CA ASP A 303 -1.69 -2.03 -21.97
C ASP A 303 -1.85 -3.07 -20.82
N GLU A 304 -0.79 -3.84 -20.56
CA GLU A 304 -0.73 -4.90 -19.54
C GLU A 304 0.23 -4.54 -18.38
N GLN A 305 0.83 -3.34 -18.41
CA GLN A 305 1.84 -2.90 -17.45
C GLN A 305 1.21 -2.24 -16.22
N PHE A 306 1.53 -2.79 -15.04
CA PHE A 306 1.07 -2.27 -13.76
C PHE A 306 2.22 -1.93 -12.79
N LEU A 307 1.92 -1.02 -11.88
CA LEU A 307 2.68 -0.73 -10.67
C LEU A 307 1.78 -1.01 -9.45
N LEU A 308 2.39 -1.56 -8.40
CA LEU A 308 1.74 -1.80 -7.11
C LEU A 308 2.32 -0.79 -6.12
N GLU A 309 1.52 0.19 -5.74
CA GLU A 309 1.90 1.21 -4.77
C GLU A 309 1.31 0.84 -3.39
N GLU A 310 2.05 1.06 -2.31
CA GLU A 310 1.59 0.75 -0.94
C GLU A 310 0.41 1.66 -0.56
N SER A 311 -0.71 1.09 -0.11
CA SER A 311 -1.92 1.84 0.23
C SER A 311 -1.73 2.68 1.51
N LYS A 312 -1.28 3.92 1.34
CA LYS A 312 -1.06 4.88 2.44
C LYS A 312 -2.35 5.17 3.19
N LEU A 313 -2.24 5.36 4.50
CA LEU A 313 -3.39 5.45 5.39
C LEU A 313 -4.26 6.68 5.10
N GLN A 314 -5.54 6.48 4.85
CA GLN A 314 -6.52 7.55 4.64
C GLN A 314 -7.57 7.54 5.75
N ILE A 315 -7.87 8.73 6.25
CA ILE A 315 -8.66 8.93 7.46
C ILE A 315 -9.72 10.02 7.28
N CYS A 316 -10.79 9.92 8.06
CA CYS A 316 -11.65 11.03 8.42
C CYS A 316 -11.34 11.46 9.87
N LEU A 317 -11.61 12.72 10.18
CA LEU A 317 -11.42 13.30 11.51
C LEU A 317 -12.73 13.89 12.01
N VAL A 318 -13.24 13.36 13.12
CA VAL A 318 -14.39 13.94 13.83
C VAL A 318 -13.85 14.82 14.96
N ALA A 319 -14.20 16.11 14.93
CA ALA A 319 -13.85 17.06 15.98
C ALA A 319 -14.75 16.90 17.22
N PRO A 320 -14.38 17.46 18.39
CA PRO A 320 -15.21 17.45 19.61
C PRO A 320 -16.62 18.03 19.46
N ASN A 321 -16.88 18.82 18.40
CA ASN A 321 -18.22 19.31 18.07
C ASN A 321 -19.10 18.28 17.33
N GLY A 322 -18.63 17.03 17.17
CA GLY A 322 -19.32 15.93 16.49
C GLY A 322 -19.28 16.00 14.95
N LYS A 323 -18.52 16.93 14.36
CA LYS A 323 -18.50 17.17 12.90
C LYS A 323 -17.18 16.78 12.27
N LEU A 324 -17.26 16.41 11.00
CA LEU A 324 -16.11 16.06 10.17
C LEU A 324 -15.33 17.32 9.73
N VAL A 325 -14.01 17.24 9.87
CA VAL A 325 -13.05 18.19 9.26
C VAL A 325 -13.13 18.05 7.74
N SER A 326 -13.18 19.17 7.01
CA SER A 326 -13.31 19.19 5.55
C SER A 326 -12.72 20.46 4.93
N THR A 327 -12.34 20.36 3.64
CA THR A 327 -11.92 21.48 2.78
C THR A 327 -13.08 22.24 2.10
N LYS A 328 -14.34 21.79 2.24
CA LYS A 328 -15.50 22.35 1.50
C LYS A 328 -15.77 23.84 1.69
N GLN A 329 -15.48 24.40 2.86
CA GLN A 329 -15.88 25.76 3.22
C GLN A 329 -14.91 26.85 2.74
N GLY A 330 -13.91 26.49 1.93
CA GLY A 330 -12.96 27.42 1.33
C GLY A 330 -11.52 27.03 1.65
N ILE A 331 -10.68 28.04 1.82
CA ILE A 331 -9.23 27.86 1.98
C ILE A 331 -8.85 27.30 3.37
N ASP A 332 -9.52 27.80 4.42
CA ASP A 332 -9.32 27.35 5.81
C ASP A 332 -10.09 26.05 6.07
N LEU A 333 -9.41 25.06 6.65
CA LEU A 333 -10.03 23.82 7.11
C LEU A 333 -11.07 24.10 8.21
N SER A 334 -12.16 23.33 8.20
CA SER A 334 -13.24 23.53 9.16
C SER A 334 -13.98 22.22 9.47
N ALA A 335 -14.27 22.00 10.75
CA ALA A 335 -15.06 20.89 11.27
C ALA A 335 -16.55 21.25 11.25
N ASN A 336 -17.20 21.01 10.10
CA ASN A 336 -18.55 21.47 9.82
C ASN A 336 -19.44 20.46 9.05
N GLN A 337 -18.87 19.40 8.49
CA GLN A 337 -19.60 18.41 7.69
C GLN A 337 -20.18 17.29 8.56
N TYR A 338 -21.24 16.65 8.07
CA TYR A 338 -21.84 15.45 8.69
C TYR A 338 -21.64 14.20 7.82
N GLU A 339 -21.63 14.37 6.50
CA GLU A 339 -21.45 13.29 5.52
C GLU A 339 -19.97 13.15 5.15
N ARG A 340 -19.54 11.90 4.94
CA ARG A 340 -18.20 11.58 4.45
C ARG A 340 -18.17 11.67 2.93
N ASP A 341 -17.25 12.46 2.41
CA ASP A 341 -16.87 12.48 0.99
C ASP A 341 -15.37 12.80 0.82
N HIS A 342 -14.90 12.87 -0.43
CA HIS A 342 -13.49 13.11 -0.76
C HIS A 342 -12.88 14.36 -0.07
N SER A 343 -13.68 15.39 0.22
CA SER A 343 -13.24 16.62 0.90
C SER A 343 -12.96 16.47 2.41
N SER A 344 -13.48 15.38 3.00
CA SER A 344 -13.36 15.03 4.41
C SER A 344 -12.38 13.89 4.69
N ILE A 345 -11.88 13.26 3.62
CA ILE A 345 -10.86 12.22 3.65
C ILE A 345 -9.48 12.88 3.52
N PHE A 346 -8.52 12.44 4.31
CA PHE A 346 -7.14 12.93 4.31
C PHE A 346 -6.15 11.77 4.34
N GLN A 347 -5.07 11.86 3.56
CA GLN A 347 -4.00 10.85 3.55
C GLN A 347 -2.87 11.25 4.47
N LEU A 348 -2.43 10.35 5.34
CA LEU A 348 -1.30 10.55 6.25
C LEU A 348 0.01 10.07 5.62
N GLU A 349 0.98 10.97 5.51
CA GLU A 349 2.29 10.70 4.92
C GLU A 349 3.40 11.09 5.90
N TYR A 350 3.95 10.12 6.63
CA TYR A 350 5.08 10.34 7.53
C TYR A 350 6.39 10.52 6.72
N ASP A 351 7.13 11.60 6.98
CA ASP A 351 8.44 11.87 6.38
C ASP A 351 9.55 11.62 7.41
N ASP A 352 10.25 10.50 7.29
CA ASP A 352 11.32 10.10 8.22
C ASP A 352 12.70 10.72 7.88
N GLU A 353 12.84 11.33 6.70
CA GLU A 353 14.15 11.81 6.20
C GLU A 353 14.39 13.30 6.48
N ASN A 354 13.37 14.15 6.30
CA ASN A 354 13.53 15.60 6.26
C ASN A 354 12.85 16.34 7.41
N PHE A 355 11.67 15.87 7.82
CA PHE A 355 10.80 16.60 8.76
C PHE A 355 10.43 15.82 10.03
N HIS A 356 10.67 14.50 10.05
CA HIS A 356 10.32 13.57 11.14
C HIS A 356 8.87 13.76 11.64
N GLY A 357 7.91 13.85 10.72
CA GLY A 357 6.51 14.17 11.05
C GLY A 357 5.54 13.83 9.92
N TYR A 358 4.24 13.93 10.21
CA TYR A 358 3.18 13.67 9.24
C TYR A 358 2.86 14.90 8.40
N HIS A 359 2.79 14.70 7.09
CA HIS A 359 2.16 15.61 6.14
C HIS A 359 0.78 15.06 5.79
N ILE A 360 -0.23 15.93 5.82
CA ILE A 360 -1.63 15.54 5.67
C ILE A 360 -2.11 15.99 4.30
N ARG A 361 -2.24 15.06 3.35
CA ARG A 361 -2.62 15.32 1.95
C ARG A 361 -4.13 15.30 1.78
N THR A 362 -4.64 16.06 0.82
CA THR A 362 -6.06 16.15 0.43
C THR A 362 -6.31 15.55 -0.97
N TYR A 363 -7.58 15.36 -1.33
CA TYR A 363 -8.00 14.90 -2.65
C TYR A 363 -7.45 15.80 -3.79
N ASP A 364 -7.44 17.12 -3.61
CA ASP A 364 -6.91 18.07 -4.60
C ASP A 364 -5.36 18.07 -4.69
N ASN A 365 -4.72 17.04 -4.12
CA ASN A 365 -3.27 16.85 -4.04
C ASN A 365 -2.53 18.03 -3.36
N LYS A 366 -3.20 18.68 -2.40
CA LYS A 366 -2.62 19.72 -1.53
C LYS A 366 -2.29 19.14 -0.17
N TYR A 367 -1.42 19.82 0.57
CA TYR A 367 -1.11 19.51 1.96
C TYR A 367 -1.72 20.54 2.91
N TRP A 368 -2.09 20.07 4.11
CA TRP A 368 -2.38 20.94 5.24
C TRP A 368 -1.15 21.81 5.54
N LYS A 369 -1.38 23.11 5.75
CA LYS A 369 -0.37 24.12 6.03
C LYS A 369 -0.87 25.06 7.11
N ILE A 370 0.01 25.46 8.03
CA ILE A 370 -0.27 26.54 8.98
C ILE A 370 -0.04 27.88 8.29
N GLU A 371 -1.04 28.78 8.38
CA GLU A 371 -0.96 30.15 7.92
C GLU A 371 -1.42 31.08 9.05
N GLY A 372 -0.46 31.75 9.70
CA GLY A 372 -0.74 32.59 10.88
C GLY A 372 -1.32 31.80 12.07
N LEU A 373 -2.65 31.89 12.25
CA LEU A 373 -3.41 31.20 13.29
C LEU A 373 -4.42 30.18 12.74
N THR A 374 -4.52 30.00 11.42
CA THR A 374 -5.42 29.04 10.77
C THR A 374 -4.65 27.88 10.15
N VAL A 375 -5.37 26.80 9.84
CA VAL A 375 -4.84 25.66 9.07
C VAL A 375 -5.57 25.60 7.74
N GLN A 376 -4.81 25.57 6.65
CA GLN A 376 -5.30 25.65 5.26
C GLN A 376 -4.88 24.43 4.46
N ALA A 377 -5.61 24.11 3.40
CA ALA A 377 -5.28 23.00 2.50
C ALA A 377 -4.72 23.48 1.14
N THR A 378 -3.64 24.27 1.18
CA THR A 378 -3.14 25.02 0.02
C THR A 378 -1.75 24.63 -0.48
N ALA A 379 -0.95 23.91 0.32
CA ALA A 379 0.45 23.70 -0.01
C ALA A 379 0.65 22.64 -1.11
N ASP A 380 1.38 22.99 -2.17
CA ASP A 380 1.78 22.07 -3.25
C ASP A 380 2.96 21.14 -2.88
N LYS A 381 3.66 21.44 -1.78
CA LYS A 381 4.90 20.76 -1.39
C LYS A 381 4.98 20.65 0.13
N ARG A 382 5.68 19.61 0.58
CA ARG A 382 6.06 19.42 1.99
C ARG A 382 7.08 20.51 2.41
N SER A 383 6.82 21.11 3.55
CA SER A 383 7.67 22.08 4.26
C SER A 383 7.42 21.99 5.77
N VAL A 384 8.20 22.74 6.55
CA VAL A 384 8.08 22.81 8.02
C VAL A 384 6.66 23.24 8.46
N GLU A 385 6.01 24.14 7.72
CA GLU A 385 4.65 24.62 7.98
C GLU A 385 3.55 23.58 7.67
N THR A 386 3.91 22.48 7.01
CA THR A 386 3.01 21.36 6.65
C THR A 386 3.30 20.07 7.43
N SER A 387 4.27 20.11 8.35
CA SER A 387 4.66 18.96 9.18
C SER A 387 3.98 19.05 10.55
N PHE A 388 3.35 17.94 10.94
CA PHE A 388 2.60 17.79 12.18
C PHE A 388 3.02 16.52 12.91
N GLN A 389 3.23 16.62 14.22
CA GLN A 389 3.26 15.44 15.09
C GLN A 389 1.82 15.02 15.38
N ILE A 390 1.58 13.71 15.37
CA ILE A 390 0.29 13.12 15.74
C ILE A 390 0.52 12.24 16.97
N GLU A 391 -0.18 12.53 18.05
CA GLU A 391 -0.11 11.75 19.29
C GLU A 391 -1.46 11.10 19.58
N SER A 392 -1.49 9.77 19.77
CA SER A 392 -2.68 9.11 20.29
C SER A 392 -2.86 9.44 21.76
N SER A 393 -4.06 9.91 22.09
CA SER A 393 -4.52 10.21 23.46
C SER A 393 -5.40 9.09 24.03
N GLY A 394 -5.42 7.93 23.38
CA GLY A 394 -6.25 6.77 23.73
C GLY A 394 -7.65 6.83 23.13
N HIS A 395 -8.33 5.67 23.11
CA HIS A 395 -9.75 5.56 22.71
C HIS A 395 -10.02 6.12 21.29
N GLY A 396 -9.05 5.99 20.38
CA GLY A 396 -9.12 6.52 19.01
C GLY A 396 -8.99 8.04 18.87
N HIS A 397 -8.73 8.77 19.96
CA HIS A 397 -8.48 10.20 19.88
C HIS A 397 -7.01 10.48 19.56
N ILE A 398 -6.79 11.47 18.71
CA ILE A 398 -5.48 12.01 18.38
C ILE A 398 -5.45 13.53 18.57
N THR A 399 -4.27 14.07 18.82
CA THR A 399 -3.98 15.50 18.75
C THR A 399 -3.00 15.77 17.62
N PHE A 400 -3.03 16.99 17.09
CA PHE A 400 -2.07 17.47 16.11
C PHE A 400 -1.23 18.59 16.74
N GLN A 401 0.08 18.38 16.80
CA GLN A 401 1.04 19.41 17.17
C GLN A 401 1.81 19.88 15.93
N ALA A 402 1.80 21.19 15.70
CA ALA A 402 2.57 21.86 14.69
C ALA A 402 4.08 21.76 14.95
N SER A 403 4.89 21.90 13.89
CA SER A 403 6.35 22.07 13.98
C SER A 403 6.83 23.23 14.86
N ASN A 404 5.98 24.24 15.12
CA ASN A 404 6.25 25.34 16.05
C ASN A 404 5.81 25.05 17.51
N GLY A 405 5.47 23.79 17.83
CA GLY A 405 5.08 23.31 19.16
C GLY A 405 3.62 23.59 19.57
N LYS A 406 2.85 24.28 18.72
CA LYS A 406 1.46 24.66 18.99
C LYS A 406 0.47 23.56 18.62
N PHE A 407 -0.69 23.52 19.26
CA PHE A 407 -1.72 22.52 18.96
C PHE A 407 -2.79 23.04 18.01
N ILE A 408 -3.40 22.14 17.24
CA ILE A 408 -4.57 22.44 16.40
C ILE A 408 -5.84 22.14 17.20
N VAL A 409 -6.78 23.09 17.21
CA VAL A 409 -8.12 22.95 17.82
C VAL A 409 -9.20 23.46 16.87
N PRO A 410 -10.43 22.92 16.89
CA PRO A 410 -11.56 23.49 16.19
C PRO A 410 -12.13 24.67 16.98
N HIS A 411 -12.25 25.82 16.35
CA HIS A 411 -12.96 26.97 16.91
C HIS A 411 -14.46 26.67 17.04
N ALA A 412 -15.19 27.44 17.86
CA ALA A 412 -16.65 27.32 18.02
C ALA A 412 -17.44 27.43 16.69
N THR A 413 -16.86 28.07 15.66
CA THR A 413 -17.41 28.17 14.30
C THR A 413 -17.01 27.02 13.37
N GLY A 414 -16.32 26.00 13.86
CA GLY A 414 -15.78 24.86 13.09
C GLY A 414 -14.36 25.06 12.55
N HIS A 415 -13.95 26.29 12.21
CA HIS A 415 -12.62 26.57 11.62
C HIS A 415 -11.46 26.09 12.49
N MET A 416 -10.50 25.41 11.87
CA MET A 416 -9.32 24.86 12.53
C MET A 416 -8.32 25.98 12.83
N ARG A 417 -7.87 26.08 14.09
CA ARG A 417 -6.96 27.12 14.58
C ARG A 417 -5.78 26.55 15.34
N VAL A 418 -4.70 27.31 15.35
CA VAL A 418 -3.44 26.97 16.04
C VAL A 418 -3.33 27.76 17.35
N VAL A 419 -3.15 27.06 18.48
CA VAL A 419 -3.12 27.63 19.84
C VAL A 419 -1.84 27.31 20.60
N ASN A 420 -1.41 28.22 21.48
CA ASN A 420 -0.12 28.13 22.18
C ASN A 420 -0.11 27.25 23.44
N ASP A 421 -1.28 26.83 23.93
CA ASP A 421 -1.42 26.28 25.28
C ASP A 421 -1.20 24.75 25.33
N GLN A 422 -0.78 24.25 26.49
CA GLN A 422 -0.79 22.80 26.74
C GLN A 422 -2.25 22.30 26.73
N ILE A 423 -2.45 21.13 26.10
CA ILE A 423 -3.74 20.45 25.99
C ILE A 423 -4.32 20.20 27.40
N SER A 424 -5.20 21.10 27.83
CA SER A 424 -5.83 21.09 29.17
C SER A 424 -7.34 20.92 29.11
N SER A 425 -7.90 20.90 27.88
CA SER A 425 -9.30 20.58 27.61
C SER A 425 -9.41 19.52 26.53
N ASN A 426 -10.55 18.81 26.50
CA ASN A 426 -10.85 17.81 25.48
C ASN A 426 -11.06 18.41 24.07
N ASP A 427 -10.98 19.74 23.93
CA ASP A 427 -11.25 20.47 22.69
C ASP A 427 -10.21 20.23 21.59
N ALA A 428 -9.04 19.65 21.93
CA ALA A 428 -8.00 19.30 20.96
C ALA A 428 -8.10 17.85 20.42
N TYR A 429 -9.03 17.04 20.92
CA TYR A 429 -9.09 15.61 20.60
C TYR A 429 -9.94 15.34 19.36
N PHE A 430 -9.30 14.94 18.26
CA PHE A 430 -9.98 14.47 17.06
C PHE A 430 -10.11 12.96 17.10
N LEU A 431 -11.33 12.44 16.97
CA LEU A 431 -11.57 11.01 16.80
C LEU A 431 -11.17 10.61 15.37
N ILE A 432 -10.20 9.70 15.27
CA ILE A 432 -9.73 9.14 13.99
C ILE A 432 -10.70 8.05 13.49
N LYS A 433 -10.96 8.06 12.18
CA LYS A 433 -11.78 7.07 11.48
C LYS A 433 -11.02 6.59 10.26
N PHE A 434 -10.72 5.29 10.16
CA PHE A 434 -9.90 4.74 9.07
C PHE A 434 -10.79 4.44 7.86
N ILE A 435 -10.50 5.04 6.71
CA ILE A 435 -11.38 4.99 5.54
C ILE A 435 -10.95 3.91 4.55
N ASN A 436 -9.70 3.93 4.11
CA ASN A 436 -9.17 2.92 3.20
C ASN A 436 -8.66 1.67 3.95
N ARG A 437 -9.40 1.24 4.98
CA ARG A 437 -9.17 0.02 5.76
C ARG A 437 -10.47 -0.74 6.05
N PRO A 438 -11.33 -1.05 5.05
CA PRO A 438 -12.49 -1.94 5.24
C PRO A 438 -12.04 -3.39 5.54
N PHE A 439 -10.81 -3.72 5.17
CA PHE A 439 -10.07 -4.88 5.66
C PHE A 439 -8.64 -4.47 6.02
N CYS A 440 -7.98 -5.29 6.84
CA CYS A 440 -6.62 -5.10 7.34
C CYS A 440 -5.82 -6.40 7.27
N VAL A 441 -4.51 -6.25 7.03
CA VAL A 441 -3.47 -7.26 7.24
C VAL A 441 -2.49 -6.73 8.26
N PHE A 442 -2.44 -7.34 9.44
CA PHE A 442 -1.49 -6.91 10.46
C PHE A 442 -0.14 -7.62 10.31
N LYS A 443 0.95 -6.85 10.39
CA LYS A 443 2.33 -7.35 10.31
C LYS A 443 3.22 -6.67 11.34
N CYS A 444 4.07 -7.46 12.00
CA CYS A 444 5.11 -6.98 12.90
C CYS A 444 6.48 -7.56 12.51
N ASP A 445 7.52 -7.27 13.28
CA ASP A 445 8.90 -7.66 12.95
C ASP A 445 9.12 -9.20 12.90
N PHE A 446 8.19 -9.99 13.45
CA PHE A 446 8.23 -11.46 13.41
C PHE A 446 7.56 -12.08 12.16
N GLY A 447 6.67 -11.33 11.50
CA GLY A 447 5.83 -11.80 10.39
C GLY A 447 4.43 -11.20 10.39
N HIS A 448 3.53 -11.82 9.62
CA HIS A 448 2.12 -11.46 9.57
C HIS A 448 1.31 -12.14 10.68
N ILE A 449 0.21 -11.52 11.07
CA ILE A 449 -0.86 -12.19 11.81
C ILE A 449 -1.57 -13.19 10.89
N GLY A 450 -1.75 -14.41 11.41
CA GLY A 450 -2.63 -15.41 10.82
C GLY A 450 -2.87 -16.59 11.76
N TYR A 451 -3.75 -17.50 11.35
CA TYR A 451 -4.14 -18.64 12.17
C TYR A 451 -2.97 -19.58 12.50
N ARG A 452 -2.85 -19.99 13.78
CA ARG A 452 -1.98 -21.09 14.23
C ARG A 452 -2.25 -22.36 13.44
N ASN A 453 -3.52 -22.76 13.42
CA ASN A 453 -4.11 -23.77 12.56
C ASN A 453 -5.60 -23.43 12.34
N LYS A 454 -6.22 -24.01 11.31
CA LYS A 454 -7.61 -23.69 10.93
C LYS A 454 -8.66 -24.16 11.95
N GLN A 455 -8.32 -25.13 12.81
CA GLN A 455 -9.25 -25.72 13.77
C GLN A 455 -9.36 -24.90 15.06
N SER A 456 -8.24 -24.43 15.63
CA SER A 456 -8.27 -23.64 16.87
C SER A 456 -8.61 -22.18 16.63
N ARG A 457 -8.33 -21.66 15.42
CA ARG A 457 -8.45 -20.24 15.04
C ARG A 457 -7.75 -19.25 15.99
N ILE A 458 -6.82 -19.73 16.81
CA ILE A 458 -5.90 -18.90 17.61
C ILE A 458 -4.95 -18.18 16.65
N LEU A 459 -4.68 -16.90 16.88
CA LEU A 459 -3.80 -16.07 16.06
C LEU A 459 -2.34 -16.15 16.50
N GLU A 460 -1.44 -16.06 15.52
CA GLU A 460 0.01 -16.00 15.69
C GLU A 460 0.61 -14.98 14.71
N CYS A 461 1.70 -14.32 15.11
CA CYS A 461 2.32 -13.19 14.40
C CYS A 461 3.60 -13.53 13.63
N ASN A 462 3.92 -14.81 13.45
CA ASN A 462 5.15 -15.27 12.80
C ASN A 462 4.90 -15.91 11.41
N LYS A 463 3.73 -15.65 10.82
CA LYS A 463 3.33 -16.24 9.54
C LYS A 463 4.01 -15.54 8.37
N SER A 464 4.39 -16.32 7.36
CA SER A 464 4.92 -15.80 6.08
C SER A 464 3.82 -15.43 5.09
N LEU A 465 2.60 -15.91 5.31
CA LEU A 465 1.40 -15.53 4.59
C LEU A 465 0.48 -14.82 5.57
N PHE A 466 -0.20 -13.79 5.09
CA PHE A 466 -1.12 -13.02 5.90
C PHE A 466 -2.51 -13.66 6.00
N THR A 467 -3.30 -13.14 6.92
CA THR A 467 -4.76 -13.33 6.94
C THR A 467 -5.41 -11.96 6.83
N LEU A 468 -6.42 -11.84 5.97
CA LEU A 468 -7.26 -10.65 5.86
C LEU A 468 -8.35 -10.70 6.93
N PHE A 469 -8.51 -9.59 7.65
CA PHE A 469 -9.60 -9.38 8.59
C PHE A 469 -10.44 -8.21 8.13
N THR A 470 -11.77 -8.36 8.11
CA THR A 470 -12.68 -7.23 7.92
C THR A 470 -12.60 -6.35 9.16
N LEU A 471 -12.52 -5.03 8.97
CA LEU A 471 -12.62 -4.05 10.03
C LEU A 471 -14.00 -3.40 9.93
N GLU A 472 -14.79 -3.60 10.97
CA GLU A 472 -16.14 -3.05 11.09
C GLU A 472 -16.14 -1.99 12.20
N GLU A 473 -16.75 -0.84 11.93
CA GLU A 473 -17.03 0.15 12.97
C GLU A 473 -18.43 -0.08 13.55
N PRO A 474 -18.67 0.25 14.83
CA PRO A 474 -20.03 0.22 15.39
C PRO A 474 -20.97 1.18 14.66
N ASP A 475 -22.21 0.73 14.41
CA ASP A 475 -23.30 1.58 13.88
C ASP A 475 -23.60 2.73 14.87
N ASP A 476 -23.11 3.93 14.54
CA ASP A 476 -22.93 5.00 15.52
C ASP A 476 -24.21 5.83 15.78
N ARG A 477 -24.59 5.91 17.06
CA ARG A 477 -25.46 6.97 17.61
C ARG A 477 -24.93 7.56 18.92
N THR A 478 -23.73 7.17 19.35
CA THR A 478 -23.20 7.46 20.69
C THR A 478 -21.86 8.19 20.67
N HIS A 479 -21.25 8.40 19.49
CA HIS A 479 -19.94 9.04 19.31
C HIS A 479 -18.85 8.44 20.20
N SER A 480 -19.00 7.15 20.53
CA SER A 480 -18.32 6.53 21.65
C SER A 480 -17.08 5.76 21.20
N GLU A 481 -15.97 6.50 21.17
CA GLU A 481 -14.58 5.99 21.08
C GLU A 481 -14.21 5.33 19.73
N GLY A 482 -12.91 5.25 19.43
CA GLY A 482 -12.36 4.57 18.24
C GLY A 482 -12.37 3.05 18.36
N ILE A 483 -13.52 2.51 18.74
CA ILE A 483 -13.77 1.08 18.83
C ILE A 483 -13.96 0.51 17.43
N VAL A 484 -13.36 -0.65 17.18
CA VAL A 484 -13.53 -1.45 15.97
C VAL A 484 -13.81 -2.91 16.35
N TYR A 485 -14.41 -3.62 15.40
CA TYR A 485 -14.57 -5.06 15.42
C TYR A 485 -13.72 -5.66 14.30
N LEU A 486 -12.95 -6.71 14.62
CA LEU A 486 -12.11 -7.42 13.66
C LEU A 486 -12.72 -8.79 13.39
N LYS A 487 -13.01 -9.09 12.12
CA LYS A 487 -13.75 -10.29 11.69
C LYS A 487 -12.95 -11.13 10.71
N GLY A 488 -12.96 -12.45 10.90
CA GLY A 488 -12.41 -13.42 9.95
C GLY A 488 -13.26 -13.56 8.69
N SER A 489 -12.70 -14.25 7.69
CA SER A 489 -13.40 -14.52 6.42
C SER A 489 -14.58 -15.49 6.56
N ASP A 490 -14.68 -16.23 7.67
CA ASP A 490 -15.83 -17.09 8.01
C ASP A 490 -16.96 -16.33 8.75
N GLY A 491 -16.78 -15.03 9.01
CA GLY A 491 -17.76 -14.19 9.70
C GLY A 491 -17.66 -14.21 11.22
N LEU A 492 -16.69 -14.92 11.81
CA LEU A 492 -16.46 -14.91 13.25
C LEU A 492 -15.54 -13.75 13.66
N TYR A 493 -15.77 -13.21 14.85
CA TYR A 493 -15.01 -12.08 15.38
C TYR A 493 -13.76 -12.54 16.16
N TRP A 494 -12.79 -11.63 16.22
CA TRP A 494 -11.72 -11.70 17.19
C TRP A 494 -12.30 -11.69 18.61
N GLU A 495 -11.71 -12.49 19.48
CA GLU A 495 -12.02 -12.56 20.90
C GLU A 495 -10.75 -12.78 21.72
N ILE A 496 -10.79 -12.43 23.01
CA ILE A 496 -9.74 -12.71 23.97
C ILE A 496 -10.09 -13.96 24.77
N LEU A 497 -9.18 -14.94 24.78
CA LEU A 497 -9.32 -16.18 25.54
C LEU A 497 -8.89 -16.02 27.01
N ASN A 498 -9.21 -17.01 27.84
CA ASN A 498 -8.85 -17.04 29.26
C ASN A 498 -7.33 -16.98 29.53
N ASP A 499 -6.49 -17.42 28.58
CA ASP A 499 -5.03 -17.33 28.62
C ASP A 499 -4.48 -16.01 28.02
N LEU A 500 -5.37 -15.03 27.81
CA LEU A 500 -5.13 -13.73 27.19
C LEU A 500 -4.65 -13.79 25.73
N SER A 501 -4.67 -14.97 25.10
CA SER A 501 -4.41 -15.09 23.65
C SER A 501 -5.61 -14.65 22.82
N ILE A 502 -5.36 -14.30 21.56
CA ILE A 502 -6.41 -13.85 20.63
C ILE A 502 -6.83 -15.01 19.72
N SER A 503 -8.14 -15.22 19.59
CA SER A 503 -8.73 -16.22 18.69
C SER A 503 -9.79 -15.58 17.81
N VAL A 504 -10.16 -16.25 16.71
CA VAL A 504 -11.27 -15.84 15.84
C VAL A 504 -12.38 -16.90 15.93
N ASN A 505 -12.98 -17.01 17.12
CA ASN A 505 -14.11 -17.90 17.38
C ASN A 505 -15.36 -17.13 17.88
N GLY A 506 -15.27 -15.82 18.07
CA GLY A 506 -16.33 -15.02 18.66
C GLY A 506 -17.56 -14.97 17.77
N CYS A 507 -18.71 -15.40 18.28
CA CYS A 507 -20.00 -15.22 17.59
C CYS A 507 -20.49 -13.77 17.67
N GLU A 508 -20.02 -13.00 18.65
CA GLU A 508 -20.41 -11.60 18.92
C GLU A 508 -19.21 -10.65 18.76
N PRO A 509 -19.41 -9.38 18.39
CA PRO A 509 -18.31 -8.43 18.18
C PRO A 509 -17.58 -8.04 19.47
N SER A 510 -16.28 -8.36 19.57
CA SER A 510 -15.43 -7.89 20.69
C SER A 510 -14.84 -6.52 20.41
N LYS A 511 -14.93 -5.62 21.39
CA LYS A 511 -14.46 -4.22 21.29
C LYS A 511 -12.92 -4.10 21.34
N PHE A 512 -12.28 -3.97 20.19
CA PHE A 512 -10.88 -3.57 20.09
C PHE A 512 -10.79 -2.06 19.80
N ALA A 513 -9.62 -1.45 19.99
CA ALA A 513 -9.33 -0.12 19.47
C ALA A 513 -7.96 -0.10 18.76
N LEU A 514 -7.88 0.64 17.66
CA LEU A 514 -6.63 0.86 16.92
C LEU A 514 -6.13 2.28 17.22
N GLU A 515 -4.95 2.37 17.83
CA GLU A 515 -4.33 3.64 18.18
C GLU A 515 -3.12 3.89 17.28
N LEU A 516 -3.17 4.98 16.51
CA LEU A 516 -2.12 5.35 15.55
C LEU A 516 -0.81 5.65 16.29
N CYS A 517 0.28 5.03 15.85
CA CYS A 517 1.63 5.34 16.33
C CYS A 517 2.06 6.72 15.82
N SER A 518 2.82 7.45 16.64
CA SER A 518 3.37 8.77 16.27
C SER A 518 4.38 8.73 15.11
N THR A 519 4.78 7.54 14.64
CA THR A 519 5.68 7.38 13.49
C THR A 519 5.24 6.19 12.61
N HIS A 520 5.66 6.20 11.35
CA HIS A 520 5.65 5.06 10.42
C HIS A 520 4.30 4.43 10.05
N SER A 521 3.17 5.13 10.21
CA SER A 521 1.83 4.63 9.81
C SER A 521 1.45 3.26 10.40
N ARG A 522 1.98 2.94 11.59
CA ARG A 522 1.65 1.73 12.34
C ARG A 522 0.54 2.00 13.36
N VAL A 523 -0.12 0.96 13.85
CA VAL A 523 -1.04 1.02 15.00
C VAL A 523 -0.58 0.12 16.14
N VAL A 524 -0.98 0.47 17.36
CA VAL A 524 -1.06 -0.49 18.47
C VAL A 524 -2.52 -0.89 18.68
N ILE A 525 -2.75 -2.14 19.04
CA ILE A 525 -4.10 -2.71 19.17
C ILE A 525 -4.41 -2.87 20.66
N LYS A 526 -5.45 -2.19 21.14
CA LYS A 526 -5.97 -2.32 22.50
C LYS A 526 -7.14 -3.30 22.50
N ALA A 527 -7.12 -4.27 23.41
CA ALA A 527 -8.08 -5.36 23.52
C ALA A 527 -9.19 -5.04 24.55
N PRO A 528 -10.30 -5.81 24.58
CA PRO A 528 -11.43 -5.56 25.48
C PRO A 528 -11.09 -5.55 26.98
N ASN A 529 -9.98 -6.19 27.39
CA ASN A 529 -9.48 -6.18 28.77
C ASN A 529 -8.72 -4.89 29.13
N GLY A 530 -8.69 -3.88 28.25
CA GLY A 530 -7.98 -2.61 28.44
C GLY A 530 -6.48 -2.66 28.14
N MET A 531 -5.94 -3.83 27.81
CA MET A 531 -4.51 -4.08 27.59
C MET A 531 -4.18 -4.05 26.09
N TYR A 532 -2.95 -3.69 25.74
CA TYR A 532 -2.47 -3.73 24.37
C TYR A 532 -1.92 -5.12 23.99
N LEU A 533 -2.05 -5.45 22.71
CA LEU A 533 -1.48 -6.68 22.15
C LEU A 533 0.05 -6.62 22.12
N ARG A 534 0.64 -7.72 22.58
CA ARG A 534 2.07 -7.99 22.56
C ARG A 534 2.33 -9.28 21.78
N ALA A 535 3.22 -9.17 20.81
CA ALA A 535 3.78 -10.25 20.03
C ALA A 535 5.10 -10.74 20.66
N GLU A 536 5.36 -12.04 20.55
CA GLU A 536 6.61 -12.67 20.99
C GLU A 536 7.27 -13.44 19.84
N GLN A 537 8.58 -13.66 19.93
CA GLN A 537 9.37 -14.30 18.87
C GLN A 537 8.92 -15.74 18.54
N ASN A 538 8.31 -16.44 19.50
CA ASN A 538 7.69 -17.75 19.31
C ASN A 538 6.41 -17.70 18.44
N GLY A 539 5.89 -16.51 18.15
CA GLY A 539 4.67 -16.26 17.38
C GLY A 539 3.42 -15.97 18.21
N SER A 540 3.44 -16.09 19.55
CA SER A 540 2.24 -15.85 20.36
C SER A 540 1.84 -14.38 20.36
N ILE A 541 0.53 -14.14 20.31
CA ILE A 541 -0.08 -12.80 20.47
C ILE A 541 -0.93 -12.85 21.74
N GLN A 542 -0.69 -11.95 22.70
CA GLN A 542 -1.45 -11.85 23.93
C GLN A 542 -1.77 -10.40 24.32
N ALA A 543 -2.93 -10.18 24.94
CA ALA A 543 -3.36 -8.88 25.45
C ALA A 543 -2.81 -8.62 26.88
N THR A 544 -1.49 -8.42 26.97
CA THR A 544 -0.75 -8.37 28.24
C THR A 544 0.07 -7.10 28.47
N CYS A 545 0.10 -6.15 27.52
CA CYS A 545 0.87 -4.93 27.69
C CYS A 545 0.03 -3.78 28.27
N HIS A 546 0.51 -3.12 29.33
CA HIS A 546 -0.18 -1.98 29.95
C HIS A 546 0.05 -0.63 29.22
N SER A 547 1.04 -0.53 28.33
CA SER A 547 1.50 0.74 27.75
C SER A 547 1.59 0.67 26.23
N SER A 548 0.95 1.60 25.53
CA SER A 548 1.04 1.74 24.07
C SER A 548 2.48 1.87 23.57
N ARG A 549 3.38 2.49 24.35
CA ARG A 549 4.81 2.64 24.04
C ARG A 549 5.61 1.32 24.08
N GLN A 550 5.10 0.31 24.79
CA GLN A 550 5.71 -1.02 24.92
C GLN A 550 4.93 -2.11 24.17
N ALA A 551 3.78 -1.76 23.60
CA ALA A 551 2.96 -2.65 22.80
C ALA A 551 3.63 -2.97 21.46
N THR A 552 3.22 -4.07 20.84
CA THR A 552 3.66 -4.35 19.47
C THR A 552 2.99 -3.37 18.51
N GLN A 553 3.80 -2.73 17.68
CA GLN A 553 3.33 -1.91 16.57
C GLN A 553 3.08 -2.79 15.34
N TRP A 554 1.97 -2.55 14.66
CA TRP A 554 1.52 -3.30 13.51
C TRP A 554 1.44 -2.39 12.27
N GLU A 555 2.12 -2.78 11.20
CA GLU A 555 1.84 -2.34 9.83
C GLU A 555 0.49 -2.93 9.42
N PHE A 556 -0.42 -2.14 8.82
CA PHE A 556 -1.82 -2.51 8.59
C PHE A 556 -2.53 -1.73 7.47
#